data_AF-A0AAE3YRE8-F1
#
_entry.id   AF-A0AAE3YRE8-F1
#
_cell.length_a   1.000
_cell.length_b   1.000
_cell.length_c   1.000
_cell.angle_alpha   90.00
_cell.angle_beta   90.00
_cell.angle_gamma   90.00
#
_symmetry.space_group_name_H-M   'P 1'
#
loop_
_entity.id
_entity.type
_entity.pdbx_description
1 polymer ?
#
loop_
_entity_poly.entity_id
_entity_poly.type
_entity_poly.pdbx_seq_one_letter_code
_entity_poly.pdbx_strand_id
1 'polypeptide(L)'
;MLDSSARRRPVAVLLTLLVALAGAYLGGAAVNRAAWEFAPGLPSGAAANEITATLLPGLHVWGGGDADLFVSQSDGEGIEYGYATYWVRHTGPTRDIQAYTTDARDRLAAAGWRVHDYIYDPPEDLIDGGTASAARFWAERPGLVLGFEDFLFTERPAYDADGGIQITLRRDDPGWLAPVTWAGAILGGVLAGALAVWTRRRIAVVPGGSRIAATTTVFMLLLLLPGMLVQPVPEVPGKAPFWGGFMDLGEGPAVLAAVLAVPLLGVAVVIAFRAGPLWPLIRRVALAAGRRRWLVLATALVVVAVAALTWTAAAVPAARPEAAPSECRPAPGPPAQAPASETNGSTLARVYVDPASTPDERNLIAAAIRRSWAGVDGPLVWDPDSAEFRDVYCDGGVIPAEAVAGLPYFFEVELAVPTDYPALVQEVTGLRGVVTVRQERPRED
;
A
#
# COMPACT_ATOMS: atom_id res chain seq x y z
N MET A 1 47.79 28.41 -16.38
CA MET A 1 47.09 27.21 -16.88
C MET A 1 46.86 26.28 -15.69
N LEU A 2 45.77 26.50 -14.95
CA LEU A 2 45.50 25.74 -13.72
C LEU A 2 45.10 24.30 -14.06
N ASP A 3 45.72 23.33 -13.40
CA ASP A 3 45.56 21.91 -13.68
C ASP A 3 44.10 21.48 -13.48
N SER A 4 43.38 21.31 -14.59
CA SER A 4 41.98 20.88 -14.61
C SER A 4 41.78 19.46 -14.06
N SER A 5 42.85 18.72 -13.80
CA SER A 5 42.82 17.39 -13.18
C SER A 5 42.44 17.46 -11.69
N ALA A 6 42.83 18.53 -10.99
CA ALA A 6 42.59 18.68 -9.55
C ALA A 6 41.10 18.86 -9.20
N ARG A 7 40.33 19.59 -10.04
CA ARG A 7 38.89 19.82 -9.81
C ARG A 7 37.99 18.61 -10.14
N ARG A 8 38.47 17.64 -10.94
CA ARG A 8 37.64 16.50 -11.37
C ARG A 8 37.64 15.33 -10.39
N ARG A 9 38.65 15.23 -9.54
CA ARG A 9 38.75 14.21 -8.49
C ARG A 9 37.60 14.30 -7.47
N PRO A 10 37.29 15.46 -6.87
CA PRO A 10 36.25 15.54 -5.84
C PRO A 10 34.86 15.18 -6.37
N VAL A 11 34.47 15.67 -7.55
CA VAL A 11 33.16 15.37 -8.16
C VAL A 11 32.99 13.86 -8.38
N ALA A 12 34.02 13.19 -8.88
CA ALA A 12 33.94 11.77 -9.16
C ALA A 12 33.94 10.91 -7.89
N VAL A 13 34.60 11.35 -6.81
CA VAL A 13 34.49 10.72 -5.49
C VAL A 13 33.08 10.88 -4.95
N LEU A 14 32.52 12.10 -5.00
CA LEU A 14 31.15 12.37 -4.55
C LEU A 14 30.12 11.50 -5.27
N LEU A 15 30.19 11.39 -6.60
CA LEU A 15 29.28 10.53 -7.37
C LEU A 15 29.42 9.06 -7.00
N THR A 16 30.64 8.58 -6.78
CA THR A 16 30.87 7.18 -6.37
C THR A 16 30.26 6.93 -4.98
N LEU A 17 30.42 7.88 -4.05
CA LEU A 17 29.83 7.80 -2.72
C LEU A 17 28.30 7.80 -2.79
N LEU A 18 27.71 8.69 -3.59
CA LEU A 18 26.26 8.73 -3.75
C LEU A 18 25.70 7.44 -4.37
N VAL A 19 26.37 6.88 -5.38
CA VAL A 19 26.00 5.57 -5.95
C VAL A 19 26.12 4.46 -4.92
N ALA A 20 27.16 4.49 -4.08
CA ALA A 20 27.31 3.53 -2.99
C ALA A 20 26.20 3.69 -1.94
N LEU A 21 25.79 4.91 -1.60
CA LEU A 21 24.68 5.15 -0.67
C LEU A 21 23.34 4.67 -1.24
N ALA A 22 23.05 4.96 -2.51
CA ALA A 22 21.86 4.45 -3.17
C ALA A 22 21.86 2.92 -3.25
N GLY A 23 23.01 2.33 -3.62
CA GLY A 23 23.19 0.87 -3.60
C GLY A 23 23.03 0.26 -2.21
N ALA A 24 23.45 0.97 -1.17
CA ALA A 24 23.27 0.53 0.20
C ALA A 24 21.79 0.54 0.61
N TYR A 25 21.05 1.59 0.26
CA TYR A 25 19.63 1.64 0.53
C TYR A 25 18.86 0.51 -0.18
N LEU A 26 19.10 0.32 -1.48
CA LEU A 26 18.49 -0.75 -2.27
C LEU A 26 18.87 -2.16 -1.75
N GLY A 27 20.14 -2.35 -1.41
CA GLY A 27 20.62 -3.62 -0.85
C GLY A 27 20.00 -3.93 0.51
N GLY A 28 19.88 -2.91 1.38
CA GLY A 28 19.23 -3.04 2.67
C GLY A 28 17.74 -3.37 2.51
N ALA A 29 17.02 -2.65 1.66
CA ALA A 29 15.61 -2.88 1.39
C ALA A 29 15.32 -4.29 0.85
N ALA A 30 16.07 -4.74 -0.16
CA ALA A 30 15.89 -6.07 -0.75
C ALA A 30 16.16 -7.19 0.28
N VAL A 31 17.24 -7.05 1.05
CA VAL A 31 17.59 -8.03 2.09
C VAL A 31 16.60 -8.00 3.26
N ASN A 32 16.12 -6.83 3.67
CA ASN A 32 15.08 -6.70 4.68
C ASN A 32 13.78 -7.39 4.26
N ARG A 33 13.31 -7.15 3.02
CA ARG A 33 12.11 -7.80 2.48
C ARG A 33 12.25 -9.32 2.43
N ALA A 34 13.42 -9.82 1.99
CA ALA A 34 13.70 -11.25 1.95
C ALA A 34 13.82 -11.86 3.36
N ALA A 35 14.40 -11.12 4.29
CA ALA A 35 14.53 -11.52 5.69
C ALA A 35 13.16 -11.73 6.35
N TRP A 36 12.17 -10.88 6.07
CA TRP A 36 10.83 -11.01 6.63
C TRP A 36 10.14 -12.35 6.34
N GLU A 37 10.50 -13.05 5.25
CA GLU A 37 10.01 -14.41 4.97
C GLU A 37 10.40 -15.44 6.06
N PHE A 38 11.39 -15.10 6.90
CA PHE A 38 11.85 -15.91 8.03
C PHE A 38 11.40 -15.37 9.38
N ALA A 39 10.68 -14.25 9.41
CA ALA A 39 10.10 -13.74 10.65
C ALA A 39 8.95 -14.64 11.11
N PRO A 40 8.76 -14.82 12.43
CA PRO A 40 7.59 -15.53 12.94
C PRO A 40 6.28 -14.91 12.44
N GLY A 41 5.32 -15.77 12.10
CA GLY A 41 3.95 -15.34 11.81
C GLY A 41 3.30 -14.67 13.02
N LEU A 42 2.24 -13.87 12.78
CA LEU A 42 1.41 -13.41 13.88
C LEU A 42 0.80 -14.61 14.61
N PRO A 43 0.49 -14.47 15.92
CA PRO A 43 -0.27 -15.48 16.62
C PRO A 43 -1.65 -15.55 15.99
N SER A 44 -2.07 -16.74 15.59
CA SER A 44 -3.41 -16.97 15.07
C SER A 44 -4.20 -17.93 15.94
N GLY A 45 -5.52 -17.95 15.74
CA GLY A 45 -6.44 -18.82 16.47
C GLY A 45 -6.35 -18.65 17.99
N ALA A 46 -6.03 -19.74 18.70
CA ALA A 46 -6.06 -19.78 20.16
C ALA A 46 -5.13 -18.75 20.83
N ALA A 47 -3.96 -18.48 20.25
CA ALA A 47 -2.99 -17.53 20.81
C ALA A 47 -3.45 -16.08 20.68
N ALA A 48 -4.14 -15.74 19.58
CA ALA A 48 -4.80 -14.45 19.43
C ALA A 48 -5.95 -14.30 20.42
N ASN A 49 -6.77 -15.35 20.57
CA ASN A 49 -7.90 -15.37 21.50
C ASN A 49 -7.46 -15.20 22.97
N GLU A 50 -6.29 -15.70 23.35
CA GLU A 50 -5.76 -15.50 24.71
C GLU A 50 -5.40 -14.04 24.98
N ILE A 51 -4.80 -13.36 24.00
CA ILE A 51 -4.45 -11.93 24.10
C ILE A 51 -5.71 -11.08 24.20
N THR A 52 -6.71 -11.34 23.34
CA THR A 52 -7.97 -10.60 23.38
C THR A 52 -8.78 -10.90 24.63
N ALA A 53 -8.82 -12.15 25.11
CA ALA A 53 -9.50 -12.50 26.36
C ALA A 53 -8.88 -11.85 27.61
N THR A 54 -7.57 -11.58 27.59
CA THR A 54 -6.89 -10.84 28.66
C THR A 54 -7.34 -9.38 28.69
N LEU A 55 -7.46 -8.74 27.53
CA LEU A 55 -7.86 -7.35 27.37
C LEU A 55 -9.35 -7.13 27.61
N LEU A 56 -10.18 -8.04 27.07
CA LEU A 56 -11.61 -7.89 26.87
C LEU A 56 -12.38 -9.06 27.51
N PRO A 57 -12.27 -9.25 28.84
CA PRO A 57 -12.82 -10.41 29.50
C PRO A 57 -14.35 -10.47 29.36
N GLY A 58 -14.85 -11.58 28.82
CA GLY A 58 -16.28 -11.83 28.67
C GLY A 58 -16.97 -11.05 27.55
N LEU A 59 -16.22 -10.32 26.73
CA LEU A 59 -16.76 -9.64 25.56
C LEU A 59 -16.67 -10.54 24.33
N HIS A 60 -17.63 -10.37 23.42
CA HIS A 60 -17.55 -10.99 22.11
C HIS A 60 -16.60 -10.16 21.25
N VAL A 61 -15.62 -10.82 20.64
CA VAL A 61 -14.58 -10.19 19.84
C VAL A 61 -14.77 -10.61 18.40
N TRP A 62 -14.81 -9.61 17.51
CA TRP A 62 -14.91 -9.78 16.07
C TRP A 62 -13.55 -9.49 15.41
N GLY A 63 -13.41 -9.88 14.15
CA GLY A 63 -12.17 -9.74 13.38
C GLY A 63 -11.14 -10.83 13.67
N GLY A 64 -9.87 -10.49 13.46
CA GLY A 64 -8.74 -11.40 13.56
C GLY A 64 -8.46 -12.19 12.28
N GLY A 65 -7.66 -13.24 12.40
CA GLY A 65 -7.29 -14.12 11.28
C GLY A 65 -5.79 -14.25 11.09
N ASP A 66 -5.42 -15.00 10.06
CA ASP A 66 -4.03 -15.11 9.61
C ASP A 66 -3.69 -13.86 8.79
N ALA A 67 -2.91 -12.95 9.37
CA ALA A 67 -2.44 -11.78 8.63
C ALA A 67 -1.34 -12.17 7.64
N ASP A 68 -1.43 -11.61 6.44
CA ASP A 68 -0.35 -11.65 5.47
C ASP A 68 0.96 -11.09 6.06
N LEU A 69 2.07 -11.30 5.37
CA LEU A 69 3.35 -10.76 5.82
C LEU A 69 3.38 -9.23 5.69
N PHE A 70 2.73 -8.72 4.65
CA PHE A 70 2.61 -7.30 4.32
C PHE A 70 1.19 -7.02 3.88
N VAL A 71 0.69 -5.85 4.25
CA VAL A 71 -0.64 -5.38 3.88
C VAL A 71 -0.48 -4.04 3.17
N SER A 72 -1.02 -3.93 1.96
CA SER A 72 -1.17 -2.64 1.28
C SER A 72 -2.37 -1.91 1.88
N GLN A 73 -2.18 -0.64 2.23
CA GLN A 73 -3.28 0.19 2.68
C GLN A 73 -4.14 0.60 1.47
N SER A 74 -5.46 0.62 1.67
CA SER A 74 -6.46 0.97 0.66
C SER A 74 -6.33 2.41 0.14
N ASP A 75 -5.92 3.32 1.01
CA ASP A 75 -5.70 4.73 0.70
C ASP A 75 -4.46 5.00 -0.18
N GLY A 76 -3.67 3.96 -0.47
CA GLY A 76 -2.41 4.07 -1.19
C GLY A 76 -1.31 4.76 -0.38
N GLU A 77 -1.51 5.00 0.93
CA GLU A 77 -0.56 5.69 1.79
C GLU A 77 0.63 4.80 2.20
N GLY A 78 0.60 3.51 1.88
CA GLY A 78 1.79 2.67 1.94
C GLY A 78 1.55 1.17 2.09
N ILE A 79 2.60 0.51 2.58
CA ILE A 79 2.58 -0.89 2.99
C ILE A 79 2.93 -0.96 4.47
N GLU A 80 2.10 -1.65 5.23
CA GLU A 80 2.36 -1.98 6.63
C GLU A 80 2.89 -3.41 6.77
N TYR A 81 3.56 -3.68 7.89
CA TYR A 81 3.72 -5.08 8.32
C TYR A 81 2.35 -5.66 8.59
N GLY A 82 2.12 -6.89 8.14
CA GLY A 82 0.80 -7.46 8.29
C GLY A 82 0.36 -7.52 9.74
N TYR A 83 -0.89 -7.17 9.95
CA TYR A 83 -1.54 -6.99 11.23
C TYR A 83 -2.90 -7.68 11.23
N ALA A 84 -3.40 -7.97 12.42
CA ALA A 84 -4.76 -8.46 12.62
C ALA A 84 -5.52 -7.42 13.44
N THR A 85 -6.68 -7.00 12.93
CA THR A 85 -7.59 -6.10 13.63
C THR A 85 -8.64 -6.92 14.35
N TYR A 86 -8.84 -6.63 15.62
CA TYR A 86 -9.95 -7.13 16.42
C TYR A 86 -10.79 -5.95 16.85
N TRP A 87 -12.09 -6.15 16.99
CA TRP A 87 -12.94 -5.09 17.50
C TRP A 87 -14.04 -5.64 18.40
N VAL A 88 -14.58 -4.75 19.22
CA VAL A 88 -15.64 -5.05 20.19
C VAL A 88 -16.63 -3.89 20.24
N ARG A 89 -17.92 -4.20 20.15
CA ARG A 89 -19.00 -3.25 20.43
C ARG A 89 -19.02 -2.85 21.88
N HIS A 90 -19.45 -1.62 22.12
CA HIS A 90 -19.67 -1.18 23.48
C HIS A 90 -20.76 -1.99 24.20
N THR A 91 -20.46 -2.31 25.44
CA THR A 91 -21.38 -2.73 26.50
C THR A 91 -21.50 -1.61 27.53
N GLY A 92 -22.43 -1.72 28.48
CA GLY A 92 -22.56 -0.74 29.57
C GLY A 92 -21.21 -0.38 30.24
N PRO A 93 -20.41 -1.38 30.67
CA PRO A 93 -19.08 -1.14 31.26
C PRO A 93 -18.07 -0.44 30.34
N THR A 94 -18.01 -0.79 29.06
CA THR A 94 -16.99 -0.23 28.14
C THR A 94 -17.30 1.20 27.69
N ARG A 95 -18.50 1.73 27.99
CA ARG A 95 -18.83 3.14 27.67
C ARG A 95 -18.17 4.12 28.64
N ASP A 96 -17.69 3.67 29.80
CA ASP A 96 -16.78 4.46 30.63
C ASP A 96 -15.36 4.31 30.06
N ILE A 97 -15.09 5.05 28.99
CA ILE A 97 -13.86 4.97 28.19
C ILE A 97 -12.62 5.09 29.06
N GLN A 98 -12.59 6.07 29.97
CA GLN A 98 -11.45 6.31 30.83
C GLN A 98 -11.21 5.16 31.80
N ALA A 99 -12.25 4.71 32.51
CA ALA A 99 -12.11 3.63 33.48
C ALA A 99 -11.78 2.30 32.80
N TYR A 100 -12.52 1.94 31.73
CA TYR A 100 -12.35 0.67 31.06
C TYR A 100 -10.98 0.55 30.39
N THR A 101 -10.51 1.62 29.72
CA THR A 101 -9.18 1.62 29.09
C THR A 101 -8.06 1.58 30.13
N THR A 102 -8.22 2.27 31.26
CA THR A 102 -7.27 2.18 32.39
C THR A 102 -7.17 0.73 32.89
N ASP A 103 -8.31 0.06 33.09
CA ASP A 103 -8.33 -1.32 33.54
C ASP A 103 -7.75 -2.27 32.47
N ALA A 104 -8.01 -2.03 31.19
CA ALA A 104 -7.47 -2.83 30.08
C ALA A 104 -5.94 -2.73 30.00
N ARG A 105 -5.40 -1.51 30.15
CA ARG A 105 -3.96 -1.24 30.28
C ARG A 105 -3.37 -2.03 31.44
N ASP A 106 -4.00 -1.95 32.61
CA ASP A 106 -3.48 -2.58 33.83
C ASP A 106 -3.53 -4.11 33.73
N ARG A 107 -4.55 -4.69 33.07
CA ARG A 107 -4.61 -6.12 32.74
C ARG A 107 -3.46 -6.56 31.83
N LEU A 108 -3.15 -5.78 30.78
CA LEU A 108 -2.01 -6.09 29.90
C LEU A 108 -0.68 -5.99 30.63
N ALA A 109 -0.48 -4.95 31.43
CA ALA A 109 0.74 -4.80 32.23
C ALA A 109 0.92 -5.97 33.21
N ALA A 110 -0.16 -6.41 33.86
CA ALA A 110 -0.16 -7.59 34.71
C ALA A 110 0.15 -8.89 33.95
N ALA A 111 -0.22 -8.97 32.67
CA ALA A 111 0.12 -10.07 31.76
C ALA A 111 1.55 -9.97 31.17
N GLY A 112 2.36 -9.01 31.63
CA GLY A 112 3.77 -8.88 31.27
C GLY A 112 4.04 -8.06 30.02
N TRP A 113 3.04 -7.36 29.49
CA TRP A 113 3.25 -6.39 28.42
C TRP A 113 3.83 -5.08 28.98
N ARG A 114 4.61 -4.39 28.16
CA ARG A 114 5.05 -3.01 28.45
C ARG A 114 4.10 -2.07 27.75
N VAL A 115 3.38 -1.26 28.51
CA VAL A 115 2.40 -0.31 27.97
C VAL A 115 3.00 1.09 27.90
N HIS A 116 2.70 1.80 26.82
CA HIS A 116 3.24 3.10 26.47
C HIS A 116 2.13 4.05 26.04
N ASP A 117 2.40 5.36 26.12
CA ASP A 117 1.62 6.44 25.54
C ASP A 117 0.09 6.35 25.76
N TYR A 118 -0.31 6.14 27.01
CA TYR A 118 -1.73 6.23 27.38
C TYR A 118 -2.23 7.67 27.25
N ILE A 119 -3.19 7.87 26.35
CA ILE A 119 -3.84 9.15 26.09
C ILE A 119 -5.35 8.96 26.26
N TYR A 120 -5.97 9.91 26.97
CA TYR A 120 -7.42 10.00 27.10
C TYR A 120 -7.88 11.36 26.59
N ASP A 121 -8.73 11.33 25.58
CA ASP A 121 -9.38 12.46 24.96
C ASP A 121 -10.81 12.54 25.55
N PRO A 122 -11.09 13.52 26.43
CA PRO A 122 -12.39 13.64 27.07
C PRO A 122 -13.50 13.94 26.03
N PRO A 123 -14.79 13.82 26.41
CA PRO A 123 -15.88 14.12 25.49
C PRO A 123 -15.79 15.53 24.89
N GLU A 124 -15.78 15.61 23.57
CA GLU A 124 -15.78 16.84 22.77
C GLU A 124 -16.97 16.86 21.81
N ASP A 125 -17.55 18.05 21.59
CA ASP A 125 -18.66 18.25 20.68
C ASP A 125 -18.19 18.14 19.21
N LEU A 126 -18.90 17.35 18.40
CA LEU A 126 -18.63 17.21 16.98
C LEU A 126 -19.33 18.29 16.15
N ILE A 127 -18.71 18.70 15.05
CA ILE A 127 -19.26 19.71 14.12
C ILE A 127 -20.65 19.31 13.59
N ASP A 128 -20.83 18.02 13.29
CA ASP A 128 -22.06 17.46 12.74
C ASP A 128 -23.08 17.03 13.82
N GLY A 129 -22.81 17.39 15.08
CA GLY A 129 -23.64 17.05 16.23
C GLY A 129 -23.18 15.80 16.98
N GLY A 130 -23.55 15.77 18.26
CA GLY A 130 -23.17 14.76 19.24
C GLY A 130 -21.77 14.94 19.80
N THR A 131 -21.31 13.97 20.58
CA THR A 131 -20.01 14.03 21.26
C THR A 131 -19.14 12.82 20.95
N ALA A 132 -17.83 13.03 20.93
CA ALA A 132 -16.83 11.98 20.80
C ALA A 132 -15.88 12.00 21.99
N SER A 133 -15.57 10.84 22.55
CA SER A 133 -14.44 10.66 23.47
C SER A 133 -13.62 9.47 23.04
N ALA A 134 -12.33 9.47 23.33
CA ALA A 134 -11.45 8.37 22.99
C ALA A 134 -10.41 8.10 24.07
N ALA A 135 -9.93 6.87 24.16
CA ALA A 135 -8.71 6.55 24.87
C ALA A 135 -7.88 5.59 24.02
N ARG A 136 -6.56 5.76 24.05
CA ARG A 136 -5.64 4.94 23.28
C ARG A 136 -4.34 4.70 24.03
N PHE A 137 -3.72 3.57 23.74
CA PHE A 137 -2.37 3.24 24.16
C PHE A 137 -1.79 2.20 23.21
N TRP A 138 -0.49 1.97 23.28
CA TRP A 138 0.12 0.80 22.64
C TRP A 138 0.94 0.01 23.64
N ALA A 139 1.10 -1.28 23.39
CA ALA A 139 1.81 -2.19 24.27
C ALA A 139 2.71 -3.14 23.47
N GLU A 140 3.84 -3.52 24.04
CA GLU A 140 4.76 -4.46 23.42
C GLU A 140 5.08 -5.65 24.34
N ARG A 141 5.34 -6.79 23.70
CA ARG A 141 6.02 -7.94 24.30
C ARG A 141 6.91 -8.58 23.23
N PRO A 142 7.88 -9.45 23.57
CA PRO A 142 8.79 -10.00 22.56
C PRO A 142 8.06 -10.58 21.34
N GLY A 143 8.31 -9.98 20.17
CA GLY A 143 7.73 -10.40 18.89
C GLY A 143 6.36 -9.81 18.55
N LEU A 144 5.71 -9.04 19.43
CA LEU A 144 4.39 -8.45 19.18
C LEU A 144 4.26 -7.01 19.67
N VAL A 145 3.56 -6.22 18.87
CA VAL A 145 3.09 -4.88 19.23
C VAL A 145 1.57 -4.88 19.15
N LEU A 146 0.91 -4.27 20.13
CA LEU A 146 -0.53 -4.16 20.22
C LEU A 146 -0.92 -2.68 20.31
N GLY A 147 -1.71 -2.20 19.36
CA GLY A 147 -2.43 -0.93 19.47
C GLY A 147 -3.80 -1.17 20.09
N PHE A 148 -4.21 -0.31 21.02
CA PHE A 148 -5.53 -0.32 21.62
C PHE A 148 -6.16 1.07 21.47
N GLU A 149 -7.36 1.11 20.91
CA GLU A 149 -8.15 2.33 20.74
C GLU A 149 -9.58 2.05 21.20
N ASP A 150 -10.14 2.95 22.00
CA ASP A 150 -11.49 2.86 22.53
C ASP A 150 -12.17 4.21 22.29
N PHE A 151 -13.13 4.25 21.36
CA PHE A 151 -13.79 5.47 20.92
C PHE A 151 -15.29 5.35 21.16
N LEU A 152 -15.91 6.39 21.72
CA LEU A 152 -17.34 6.47 21.98
C LEU A 152 -17.90 7.68 21.27
N PHE A 153 -18.93 7.45 20.47
CA PHE A 153 -19.79 8.49 19.92
C PHE A 153 -21.13 8.48 20.65
N THR A 154 -21.54 9.61 21.22
CA THR A 154 -22.86 9.76 21.83
C THR A 154 -23.70 10.80 21.12
N GLU A 155 -25.02 10.76 21.36
CA GLU A 155 -26.01 11.67 20.76
C GLU A 155 -26.09 11.60 19.22
N ARG A 156 -25.56 10.53 18.62
CA ARG A 156 -25.79 10.20 17.21
C ARG A 156 -27.15 9.53 17.00
N PRO A 157 -27.69 9.55 15.78
CA PRO A 157 -28.91 8.80 15.45
C PRO A 157 -28.78 7.33 15.87
N ALA A 158 -29.88 6.74 16.38
CA ALA A 158 -29.86 5.38 16.94
C ALA A 158 -29.44 4.27 15.96
N TYR A 159 -29.46 4.57 14.65
CA TYR A 159 -28.97 3.64 13.64
C TYR A 159 -27.44 3.64 13.51
N ASP A 160 -26.74 4.72 13.90
CA ASP A 160 -25.28 4.84 13.79
C ASP A 160 -24.52 4.03 14.85
N ALA A 161 -23.24 3.79 14.58
CA ALA A 161 -22.32 3.22 15.57
C ALA A 161 -22.11 4.23 16.70
N ASP A 162 -22.27 3.77 17.94
CA ASP A 162 -21.84 4.50 19.13
C ASP A 162 -20.35 4.33 19.42
N GLY A 163 -19.61 3.67 18.52
CA GLY A 163 -18.19 3.42 18.67
C GLY A 163 -17.90 1.98 19.11
N GLY A 164 -16.79 1.79 19.80
CA GLY A 164 -16.27 0.49 20.19
C GLY A 164 -14.78 0.52 20.53
N ILE A 165 -14.28 -0.68 20.81
CA ILE A 165 -12.85 -0.91 21.06
C ILE A 165 -12.26 -1.57 19.83
N GLN A 166 -11.16 -1.03 19.32
CA GLN A 166 -10.33 -1.61 18.28
C GLN A 166 -8.97 -2.02 18.86
N ILE A 167 -8.52 -3.21 18.48
CA ILE A 167 -7.20 -3.74 18.85
C ILE A 167 -6.48 -4.13 17.57
N THR A 168 -5.31 -3.56 17.37
CA THR A 168 -4.45 -3.88 16.22
C THR A 168 -3.24 -4.65 16.70
N LEU A 169 -3.17 -5.94 16.37
CA LEU A 169 -2.03 -6.80 16.73
C LEU A 169 -1.06 -6.87 15.55
N ARG A 170 0.19 -6.43 15.77
CA ARG A 170 1.26 -6.36 14.80
C ARG A 170 2.47 -7.19 15.25
N ARG A 171 3.33 -7.53 14.28
CA ARG A 171 4.64 -8.14 14.56
C ARG A 171 5.57 -7.05 15.08
N ASP A 172 6.33 -7.36 16.11
CA ASP A 172 7.50 -6.55 16.47
C ASP A 172 8.64 -6.86 15.49
N ASP A 173 9.47 -5.86 15.20
CA ASP A 173 10.64 -6.02 14.34
C ASP A 173 11.61 -7.00 15.03
N PRO A 174 11.90 -8.17 14.45
CA PRO A 174 12.83 -9.09 15.08
C PRO A 174 14.19 -8.40 15.28
N GLY A 175 14.79 -8.49 16.46
CA GLY A 175 16.07 -7.80 16.74
C GLY A 175 17.23 -8.17 15.81
N TRP A 176 17.12 -9.28 15.07
CA TRP A 176 18.09 -9.71 14.05
C TRP A 176 17.83 -9.09 12.67
N LEU A 177 16.65 -8.52 12.42
CA LEU A 177 16.27 -7.95 11.13
C LEU A 177 17.09 -6.70 10.81
N ALA A 178 17.29 -5.82 11.79
CA ALA A 178 18.12 -4.62 11.63
C ALA A 178 19.56 -4.94 11.21
N PRO A 179 20.33 -5.83 11.90
CA PRO A 179 21.68 -6.17 11.46
C PRO A 179 21.71 -6.87 10.10
N VAL A 180 20.72 -7.70 9.75
CA VAL A 180 20.60 -8.30 8.41
C VAL A 180 20.37 -7.24 7.32
N THR A 181 19.52 -6.26 7.62
CA THR A 181 19.29 -5.09 6.75
C THR A 181 20.57 -4.28 6.54
N TRP A 182 21.32 -4.01 7.62
CA TRP A 182 22.62 -3.32 7.53
C TRP A 182 23.65 -4.12 6.74
N ALA A 183 23.69 -5.45 6.90
CA ALA A 183 24.57 -6.30 6.10
C ALA A 183 24.23 -6.23 4.61
N GLY A 184 22.92 -6.28 4.27
CA GLY A 184 22.43 -6.05 2.91
C GLY A 184 22.82 -4.67 2.38
N ALA A 185 22.73 -3.64 3.21
CA ALA A 185 23.10 -2.29 2.83
C ALA A 185 24.60 -2.14 2.58
N ILE A 186 25.45 -2.69 3.45
CA ILE A 186 26.89 -2.67 3.24
C ILE A 186 27.25 -3.40 1.94
N LEU A 187 26.67 -4.59 1.71
CA LEU A 187 26.90 -5.36 0.49
C LEU A 187 26.46 -4.59 -0.77
N GLY A 188 25.25 -4.06 -0.77
CA GLY A 188 24.71 -3.28 -1.88
C GLY A 188 25.56 -2.04 -2.19
N GLY A 189 26.02 -1.33 -1.16
CA GLY A 189 26.88 -0.16 -1.32
C GLY A 189 28.28 -0.50 -1.85
N VAL A 190 28.88 -1.60 -1.38
CA VAL A 190 30.17 -2.10 -1.89
C VAL A 190 30.05 -2.49 -3.36
N LEU A 191 29.01 -3.23 -3.73
CA LEU A 191 28.78 -3.67 -5.11
C LEU A 191 28.53 -2.47 -6.04
N ALA A 192 27.67 -1.53 -5.64
CA ALA A 192 27.38 -0.33 -6.43
C ALA A 192 28.60 0.59 -6.57
N GLY A 193 29.37 0.78 -5.48
CA GLY A 193 30.62 1.54 -5.51
C GLY A 193 31.69 0.90 -6.40
N ALA A 194 31.87 -0.42 -6.31
CA ALA A 194 32.78 -1.17 -7.18
C ALA A 194 32.37 -1.06 -8.66
N LEU A 195 31.07 -1.17 -8.95
CA LEU A 195 30.53 -0.99 -10.29
C LEU A 195 30.74 0.44 -10.80
N ALA A 196 30.55 1.46 -9.98
CA ALA A 196 30.80 2.86 -10.33
C ALA A 196 32.27 3.11 -10.65
N VAL A 197 33.20 2.59 -9.83
CA VAL A 197 34.65 2.69 -10.06
C VAL A 197 35.04 1.95 -11.34
N TRP A 198 34.53 0.74 -11.54
CA TRP A 198 34.79 -0.06 -12.74
C TRP A 198 34.29 0.66 -14.00
N THR A 199 33.04 1.14 -13.98
CA THR A 199 32.40 1.88 -15.06
C THR A 199 33.19 3.15 -15.37
N ARG A 200 33.60 3.90 -14.35
CA ARG A 200 34.45 5.08 -14.50
C ARG A 200 35.78 4.75 -15.20
N ARG A 201 36.45 3.65 -14.83
CA ARG A 201 37.70 3.22 -15.47
C ARG A 201 37.48 2.89 -16.96
N ARG A 202 36.37 2.22 -17.28
CA ARG A 202 36.00 1.87 -18.66
C ARG A 202 35.55 3.07 -19.50
N ILE A 203 34.95 4.09 -18.88
CA ILE A 203 34.46 5.29 -19.56
C ILE A 203 35.56 6.35 -19.72
N ALA A 204 36.61 6.33 -18.90
CA ALA A 204 37.72 7.29 -18.98
C ALA A 204 38.45 7.26 -20.34
N VAL A 205 38.43 6.12 -21.05
CA VAL A 205 38.96 5.98 -22.42
C VAL A 205 38.02 6.55 -23.51
N VAL A 206 36.83 7.05 -23.13
CA VAL A 206 35.84 7.61 -24.04
C VAL A 206 35.77 9.14 -23.90
N PRO A 207 36.10 9.91 -24.95
CA PRO A 207 35.90 11.35 -24.94
C PRO A 207 34.44 11.72 -24.63
N GLY A 208 34.21 12.43 -23.51
CA GLY A 208 32.89 12.89 -23.09
C GLY A 208 32.04 11.89 -22.30
N GLY A 209 32.42 10.61 -22.24
CA GLY A 209 31.62 9.60 -21.53
C GLY A 209 31.49 9.84 -20.02
N SER A 210 32.51 10.44 -19.40
CA SER A 210 32.47 10.77 -17.97
C SER A 210 31.40 11.80 -17.60
N ARG A 211 31.01 12.68 -18.55
CA ARG A 211 29.92 13.63 -18.34
C ARG A 211 28.57 12.93 -18.40
N ILE A 212 28.37 12.05 -19.38
CA ILE A 212 27.12 11.28 -19.53
C ILE A 212 26.89 10.43 -18.28
N ALA A 213 27.91 9.67 -17.85
CA ALA A 213 27.81 8.87 -16.64
C ALA A 213 27.48 9.71 -15.41
N ALA A 214 28.15 10.86 -15.23
CA ALA A 214 27.86 11.76 -14.13
C ALA A 214 26.43 12.30 -14.16
N THR A 215 25.94 12.74 -15.33
CA THR A 215 24.58 13.28 -15.47
C THR A 215 23.53 12.21 -15.21
N THR A 216 23.70 11.00 -15.74
CA THR A 216 22.79 9.88 -15.48
C THR A 216 22.81 9.51 -13.99
N THR A 217 23.97 9.42 -13.37
CA THR A 217 24.09 9.17 -11.93
C THR A 217 23.38 10.24 -11.10
N VAL A 218 23.61 11.52 -11.38
CA VAL A 218 22.94 12.63 -10.64
C VAL A 218 21.43 12.55 -10.82
N PHE A 219 20.95 12.33 -12.04
CA PHE A 219 19.52 12.21 -12.30
C PHE A 219 18.89 11.04 -11.53
N MET A 220 19.53 9.87 -11.53
CA MET A 220 19.07 8.70 -10.77
C MET A 220 19.04 8.97 -9.26
N LEU A 221 20.06 9.66 -8.75
CA LEU A 221 20.12 10.02 -7.34
C LEU A 221 19.04 11.04 -6.98
N LEU A 222 18.73 11.98 -7.86
CA LEU A 222 17.64 12.93 -7.65
C LEU A 222 16.26 12.26 -7.65
N LEU A 223 16.08 11.17 -8.39
CA LEU A 223 14.85 10.37 -8.35
C LEU A 223 14.75 9.51 -7.08
N LEU A 224 15.88 8.98 -6.59
CA LEU A 224 15.91 8.11 -5.40
C LEU A 224 15.92 8.90 -4.08
N LEU A 225 16.50 10.10 -4.05
CA LEU A 225 16.65 10.89 -2.83
C LEU A 225 15.31 11.18 -2.12
N PRO A 226 14.23 11.58 -2.83
CA PRO A 226 12.94 11.82 -2.20
C PRO A 226 12.45 10.58 -1.44
N GLY A 227 12.42 9.39 -2.05
CA GLY A 227 11.99 8.16 -1.35
C GLY A 227 12.89 7.77 -0.17
N MET A 228 14.17 8.15 -0.20
CA MET A 228 15.10 7.96 0.92
C MET A 228 14.89 8.96 2.06
N LEU A 229 14.43 10.19 1.75
CA LEU A 229 14.30 11.29 2.71
C LEU A 229 12.88 11.42 3.27
N VAL A 230 11.88 10.87 2.58
CA VAL A 230 10.45 10.97 2.93
C VAL A 230 10.02 9.87 3.89
N GLN A 231 10.91 8.95 4.31
CA GLN A 231 10.56 7.91 5.29
C GLN A 231 9.98 8.56 6.57
N PRO A 232 8.67 8.43 6.84
CA PRO A 232 8.11 8.94 8.06
C PRO A 232 8.77 8.20 9.22
N VAL A 233 9.18 8.93 10.26
CA VAL A 233 9.52 8.27 11.53
C VAL A 233 8.20 7.72 12.05
N PRO A 234 8.02 6.40 12.12
CA PRO A 234 6.71 5.86 12.46
C PRO A 234 6.38 6.26 13.90
N GLU A 235 5.16 6.78 14.12
CA GLU A 235 4.67 7.15 15.45
C GLU A 235 4.55 5.93 16.37
N VAL A 236 4.38 4.73 15.79
CA VAL A 236 4.35 3.45 16.48
C VAL A 236 5.43 2.53 15.91
N PRO A 237 6.31 1.93 16.73
CA PRO A 237 7.28 0.93 16.26
C PRO A 237 6.60 -0.19 15.45
N GLY A 238 7.22 -0.61 14.34
CA GLY A 238 6.68 -1.69 13.52
C GLY A 238 5.42 -1.33 12.72
N LYS A 239 5.18 -0.06 12.39
CA LYS A 239 4.08 0.32 11.46
C LYS A 239 4.46 0.08 10.00
N ALA A 240 5.65 0.50 9.58
CA ALA A 240 6.07 0.44 8.17
C ALA A 240 7.45 -0.24 8.02
N PRO A 241 7.65 -1.02 6.96
CA PRO A 241 8.97 -1.55 6.64
C PRO A 241 9.94 -0.43 6.28
N PHE A 242 11.23 -0.65 6.51
CA PHE A 242 12.32 0.25 6.09
C PHE A 242 12.29 0.59 4.58
N TRP A 243 11.64 -0.26 3.78
CA TRP A 243 11.47 -0.09 2.35
C TRP A 243 10.09 0.49 1.95
N GLY A 244 9.22 0.79 2.92
CA GLY A 244 7.85 1.27 2.70
C GLY A 244 7.78 2.49 1.78
N GLY A 245 8.62 3.51 2.02
CA GLY A 245 8.64 4.70 1.16
C GLY A 245 9.18 4.52 -0.27
N PHE A 246 9.52 3.30 -0.70
CA PHE A 246 9.63 3.01 -2.15
C PHE A 246 8.25 2.89 -2.82
N MET A 247 7.21 2.54 -2.06
CA MET A 247 5.85 2.40 -2.56
C MET A 247 5.11 3.74 -2.59
N ASP A 248 5.41 4.67 -1.67
CA ASP A 248 4.86 6.05 -1.69
C ASP A 248 5.24 6.83 -2.95
N LEU A 249 6.23 6.35 -3.71
CA LEU A 249 6.55 6.84 -5.05
C LEU A 249 5.57 6.35 -6.13
N GLY A 250 4.47 5.68 -5.73
CA GLY A 250 3.31 5.33 -6.54
C GLY A 250 3.50 4.13 -7.46
N GLU A 251 4.68 3.50 -7.45
CA GLU A 251 5.09 2.63 -8.53
C GLU A 251 6.00 1.54 -7.98
N GLY A 252 5.45 0.31 -7.85
CA GLY A 252 6.06 -0.80 -7.12
C GLY A 252 7.46 -1.23 -7.59
N PRO A 253 8.02 -2.34 -7.05
CA PRO A 253 9.38 -2.81 -7.33
C PRO A 253 9.75 -2.90 -8.83
N ALA A 254 8.74 -3.07 -9.70
CA ALA A 254 8.87 -3.10 -11.15
C ALA A 254 9.37 -1.77 -11.74
N VAL A 255 8.98 -0.63 -11.18
CA VAL A 255 9.34 0.70 -11.68
C VAL A 255 10.73 1.08 -11.20
N LEU A 256 11.03 0.77 -9.94
CA LEU A 256 12.40 0.86 -9.45
C LEU A 256 13.34 0.00 -10.30
N ALA A 257 12.91 -1.22 -10.66
CA ALA A 257 13.64 -2.10 -11.57
C ALA A 257 13.72 -1.52 -12.99
N ALA A 258 12.67 -0.90 -13.53
CA ALA A 258 12.67 -0.27 -14.84
C ALA A 258 13.60 0.96 -14.89
N VAL A 259 13.51 1.83 -13.88
CA VAL A 259 14.37 3.00 -13.69
C VAL A 259 15.83 2.58 -13.59
N LEU A 260 16.15 1.48 -12.90
CA LEU A 260 17.50 0.92 -12.82
C LEU A 260 17.93 0.18 -14.11
N ALA A 261 17.01 -0.47 -14.81
CA ALA A 261 17.29 -1.25 -16.03
C ALA A 261 17.63 -0.35 -17.23
N VAL A 262 16.93 0.77 -17.42
CA VAL A 262 17.15 1.71 -18.54
C VAL A 262 18.60 2.20 -18.63
N PRO A 263 19.26 2.69 -17.56
CA PRO A 263 20.66 3.10 -17.63
C PRO A 263 21.62 1.92 -17.74
N LEU A 264 21.32 0.76 -17.14
CA LEU A 264 22.13 -0.46 -17.33
C LEU A 264 22.11 -0.92 -18.79
N LEU A 265 20.93 -0.93 -19.42
CA LEU A 265 20.76 -1.17 -20.85
C LEU A 265 21.49 -0.12 -21.68
N GLY A 266 21.36 1.17 -21.34
CA GLY A 266 22.09 2.24 -22.03
C GLY A 266 23.61 2.06 -21.99
N VAL A 267 24.16 1.68 -20.84
CA VAL A 267 25.59 1.37 -20.69
C VAL A 267 25.97 0.11 -21.46
N ALA A 268 25.19 -0.96 -21.37
CA ALA A 268 25.43 -2.22 -22.10
C ALA A 268 25.40 -2.01 -23.61
N VAL A 269 24.43 -1.25 -24.12
CA VAL A 269 24.29 -0.83 -25.52
C VAL A 269 25.52 -0.03 -25.95
N VAL A 270 25.95 0.98 -25.17
CA VAL A 270 27.15 1.77 -25.49
C VAL A 270 28.41 0.89 -25.53
N ILE A 271 28.54 -0.09 -24.64
CA ILE A 271 29.67 -1.03 -24.64
C ILE A 271 29.62 -1.95 -25.88
N ALA A 272 28.45 -2.53 -26.17
CA ALA A 272 28.23 -3.45 -27.29
C ALA A 272 28.45 -2.77 -28.65
N PHE A 273 27.90 -1.57 -28.85
CA PHE A 273 28.09 -0.79 -30.09
C PHE A 273 29.53 -0.36 -30.31
N ARG A 274 30.34 -0.22 -29.24
CA ARG A 274 31.76 0.14 -29.34
C ARG A 274 32.65 -1.06 -29.63
N ALA A 275 32.27 -2.25 -29.15
CA ALA A 275 32.95 -3.50 -29.46
C ALA A 275 32.56 -4.06 -30.85
N GLY A 276 31.43 -3.62 -31.39
CA GLY A 276 30.92 -4.06 -32.69
C GLY A 276 31.56 -3.38 -33.91
N PRO A 277 31.48 -4.02 -35.10
CA PRO A 277 32.08 -3.52 -36.34
C PRO A 277 31.46 -2.21 -36.88
N LEU A 278 30.32 -1.78 -36.32
CA LEU A 278 29.58 -0.59 -36.76
C LEU A 278 30.05 0.73 -36.13
N TRP A 279 30.88 0.69 -35.08
CA TRP A 279 31.41 1.87 -34.40
C TRP A 279 32.06 2.94 -35.32
N PRO A 280 32.92 2.58 -36.30
CA PRO A 280 33.53 3.58 -37.19
C PRO A 280 32.50 4.32 -38.07
N LEU A 281 31.38 3.68 -38.44
CA LEU A 281 30.29 4.31 -39.19
C LEU A 281 29.54 5.33 -38.32
N ILE A 282 29.16 4.96 -37.09
CA ILE A 282 28.49 5.84 -36.13
C ILE A 282 29.37 7.05 -35.81
N ARG A 283 30.68 6.85 -35.62
CA ARG A 283 31.63 7.94 -35.35
C ARG A 283 31.73 8.93 -36.51
N ARG A 284 31.70 8.47 -37.76
CA ARG A 284 31.72 9.36 -38.95
C ARG A 284 30.43 10.18 -39.06
N VAL A 285 29.28 9.54 -38.85
CA VAL A 285 27.97 10.23 -38.82
C VAL A 285 27.93 11.24 -37.65
N ALA A 286 28.49 10.89 -36.50
CA ALA A 286 28.49 11.76 -35.33
C ALA A 286 29.39 12.99 -35.45
N LEU A 287 30.50 12.87 -36.16
CA LEU A 287 31.38 14.01 -36.46
C LEU A 287 30.78 14.91 -37.54
N ALA A 288 30.03 14.35 -38.50
CA ALA A 288 29.32 15.11 -39.53
C ALA A 288 28.08 15.84 -38.98
N ALA A 289 27.37 15.24 -38.04
CA ALA A 289 26.26 15.86 -37.32
C ALA A 289 26.81 16.67 -36.12
N GLY A 290 27.32 17.88 -36.38
CA GLY A 290 27.97 18.73 -35.35
C GLY A 290 27.24 18.78 -33.99
N ARG A 291 28.00 18.97 -32.89
CA ARG A 291 27.61 18.88 -31.46
C ARG A 291 26.17 19.26 -31.09
N ARG A 292 25.59 20.28 -31.74
CA ARG A 292 24.20 20.71 -31.53
C ARG A 292 23.18 19.63 -31.90
N ARG A 293 23.39 18.90 -33.01
CA ARG A 293 22.48 17.84 -33.49
C ARG A 293 22.48 16.62 -32.58
N TRP A 294 23.62 16.28 -31.97
CA TRP A 294 23.72 15.20 -30.98
C TRP A 294 23.03 15.53 -29.66
N LEU A 295 23.16 16.78 -29.19
CA LEU A 295 22.41 17.24 -28.03
C LEU A 295 20.90 17.18 -28.30
N VAL A 296 20.45 17.66 -29.47
CA VAL A 296 19.03 17.56 -29.86
C VAL A 296 18.56 16.11 -29.93
N LEU A 297 19.36 15.19 -30.50
CA LEU A 297 19.02 13.76 -30.56
C LEU A 297 18.97 13.11 -29.17
N ALA A 298 19.94 13.39 -28.29
CA ALA A 298 19.94 12.84 -26.94
C ALA A 298 18.78 13.40 -26.11
N THR A 299 18.50 14.70 -26.22
CA THR A 299 17.34 15.31 -25.58
C THR A 299 16.04 14.74 -26.15
N ALA A 300 15.94 14.56 -27.47
CA ALA A 300 14.77 13.93 -28.09
C ALA A 300 14.61 12.48 -27.63
N LEU A 301 15.69 11.73 -27.47
CA LEU A 301 15.62 10.33 -27.03
C LEU A 301 15.27 10.21 -25.54
N VAL A 302 15.74 11.14 -24.70
CA VAL A 302 15.29 11.27 -23.30
C VAL A 302 13.84 11.70 -23.24
N VAL A 303 13.41 12.69 -24.05
CA VAL A 303 12.01 13.10 -24.13
C VAL A 303 11.13 11.96 -24.63
N VAL A 304 11.58 11.16 -25.60
CA VAL A 304 10.86 9.98 -26.08
C VAL A 304 10.86 8.87 -25.03
N ALA A 305 11.93 8.66 -24.28
CA ALA A 305 11.97 7.66 -23.21
C ALA A 305 11.09 8.07 -22.02
N VAL A 306 11.13 9.34 -21.61
CA VAL A 306 10.24 9.90 -20.59
C VAL A 306 8.80 9.88 -21.10
N ALA A 307 8.55 10.31 -22.33
CA ALA A 307 7.23 10.24 -22.94
C ALA A 307 6.75 8.79 -22.99
N ALA A 308 7.56 7.83 -23.43
CA ALA A 308 7.21 6.42 -23.46
C ALA A 308 6.97 5.85 -22.06
N LEU A 309 7.77 6.21 -21.06
CA LEU A 309 7.55 5.82 -19.66
C LEU A 309 6.26 6.41 -19.10
N THR A 310 6.01 7.70 -19.31
CA THR A 310 4.74 8.35 -18.95
C THR A 310 3.58 7.81 -19.76
N TRP A 311 3.81 7.35 -20.99
CA TRP A 311 2.78 6.79 -21.87
C TRP A 311 2.55 5.31 -21.56
N THR A 312 3.50 4.58 -20.97
CA THR A 312 3.27 3.23 -20.42
C THR A 312 2.63 3.28 -19.05
N ALA A 313 2.94 4.31 -18.23
CA ALA A 313 2.26 4.55 -16.96
C ALA A 313 0.85 5.14 -17.17
N ALA A 314 0.67 6.03 -18.17
CA ALA A 314 -0.65 6.53 -18.58
C ALA A 314 -1.38 5.61 -19.56
N ALA A 315 -0.68 4.65 -20.17
CA ALA A 315 -1.31 3.44 -20.73
C ALA A 315 -1.46 2.40 -19.60
N VAL A 316 -2.07 2.84 -18.50
CA VAL A 316 -3.23 2.16 -17.94
C VAL A 316 -3.94 1.46 -19.10
N PRO A 317 -4.15 0.13 -19.05
CA PRO A 317 -4.51 -0.69 -20.19
C PRO A 317 -5.54 0.06 -21.04
N ALA A 318 -5.07 0.61 -22.18
CA ALA A 318 -5.92 1.31 -23.11
C ALA A 318 -7.07 0.35 -23.37
N ALA A 319 -8.26 0.75 -22.92
CA ALA A 319 -9.47 -0.06 -22.84
C ALA A 319 -9.42 -1.14 -23.91
N ARG A 320 -9.37 -2.42 -23.48
CA ARG A 320 -9.37 -3.57 -24.41
C ARG A 320 -10.32 -3.20 -25.54
N PRO A 321 -9.90 -3.22 -26.83
CA PRO A 321 -10.72 -2.74 -27.92
C PRO A 321 -12.08 -3.39 -27.77
N GLU A 322 -13.04 -2.55 -27.39
CA GLU A 322 -14.36 -2.95 -26.96
C GLU A 322 -14.93 -3.75 -28.12
N ALA A 323 -14.94 -5.08 -27.99
CA ALA A 323 -15.70 -5.90 -28.90
C ALA A 323 -17.11 -5.32 -28.81
N ALA A 324 -17.66 -4.87 -29.94
CA ALA A 324 -18.95 -4.19 -30.01
C ALA A 324 -19.92 -4.87 -29.02
N PRO A 325 -20.46 -4.13 -28.04
CA PRO A 325 -21.05 -4.73 -26.85
C PRO A 325 -22.08 -5.75 -27.30
N SER A 326 -21.79 -7.03 -27.06
CA SER A 326 -22.81 -8.06 -27.12
C SER A 326 -23.92 -7.59 -26.19
N GLU A 327 -25.17 -7.55 -26.66
CA GLU A 327 -26.31 -7.11 -25.85
C GLU A 327 -26.21 -7.70 -24.45
N CYS A 328 -25.85 -6.87 -23.47
CA CYS A 328 -25.69 -7.34 -22.11
C CYS A 328 -27.08 -7.69 -21.58
N ARG A 329 -27.23 -8.89 -21.05
CA ARG A 329 -28.47 -9.35 -20.42
C ARG A 329 -28.10 -9.96 -19.07
N PRO A 330 -27.93 -9.13 -18.02
CA PRO A 330 -27.56 -9.63 -16.71
C PRO A 330 -28.65 -10.56 -16.18
N ALA A 331 -28.25 -11.61 -15.48
CA ALA A 331 -29.19 -12.48 -14.79
C ALA A 331 -29.85 -11.71 -13.62
N PRO A 332 -31.13 -11.95 -13.30
CA PRO A 332 -31.74 -11.38 -12.11
C PRO A 332 -30.98 -11.76 -10.84
N GLY A 333 -30.85 -10.82 -9.91
CA GLY A 333 -30.12 -10.98 -8.65
C GLY A 333 -28.66 -10.53 -8.71
N PRO A 334 -27.91 -10.74 -7.62
CA PRO A 334 -26.52 -10.30 -7.53
C PRO A 334 -25.60 -11.18 -8.42
N PRO A 335 -24.53 -10.61 -9.02
CA PRO A 335 -23.59 -11.35 -9.87
C PRO A 335 -22.98 -12.55 -9.14
N ALA A 336 -22.59 -13.63 -9.84
CA ALA A 336 -22.03 -14.81 -9.20
C ALA A 336 -20.78 -14.52 -8.35
N GLN A 337 -20.60 -15.27 -7.25
CA GLN A 337 -19.48 -15.09 -6.33
C GLN A 337 -18.22 -15.54 -7.05
N ALA A 338 -17.22 -14.68 -7.13
CA ALA A 338 -15.93 -15.06 -7.68
C ALA A 338 -15.34 -16.21 -6.83
N PRO A 339 -14.68 -17.20 -7.46
CA PRO A 339 -14.01 -18.29 -6.73
C PRO A 339 -13.06 -17.75 -5.67
N ALA A 340 -12.93 -18.45 -4.54
CA ALA A 340 -12.05 -18.04 -3.44
C ALA A 340 -10.59 -17.82 -3.89
N SER A 341 -10.12 -18.53 -4.93
CA SER A 341 -8.78 -18.33 -5.52
C SER A 341 -8.59 -16.97 -6.19
N GLU A 342 -9.67 -16.30 -6.58
CA GLU A 342 -9.66 -15.00 -7.26
C GLU A 342 -9.98 -13.84 -6.31
N THR A 343 -10.60 -14.12 -5.16
CA THR A 343 -10.90 -13.13 -4.12
C THR A 343 -9.90 -13.16 -2.97
N ASN A 344 -8.99 -14.14 -2.96
CA ASN A 344 -7.98 -14.25 -1.91
C ASN A 344 -7.08 -13.00 -1.92
N GLY A 345 -7.01 -12.31 -0.79
CA GLY A 345 -6.27 -11.05 -0.65
C GLY A 345 -7.01 -9.81 -1.17
N SER A 346 -8.26 -9.92 -1.62
CA SER A 346 -9.05 -8.76 -2.03
C SER A 346 -9.57 -7.97 -0.83
N THR A 347 -9.33 -6.67 -0.83
CA THR A 347 -9.95 -5.72 0.09
C THR A 347 -11.34 -5.26 -0.39
N LEU A 348 -11.78 -5.65 -1.60
CA LEU A 348 -13.06 -5.22 -2.13
C LEU A 348 -14.18 -6.18 -1.74
N ALA A 349 -15.25 -5.65 -1.16
CA ALA A 349 -16.49 -6.38 -0.92
C ALA A 349 -17.71 -5.56 -1.37
N ARG A 350 -18.83 -6.25 -1.62
CA ARG A 350 -20.12 -5.63 -1.93
C ARG A 350 -21.22 -6.18 -1.05
N VAL A 351 -22.02 -5.29 -0.47
CA VAL A 351 -23.24 -5.63 0.25
C VAL A 351 -24.42 -5.32 -0.67
N TYR A 352 -25.03 -6.37 -1.22
CA TYR A 352 -26.15 -6.24 -2.16
C TYR A 352 -27.46 -6.06 -1.40
N VAL A 353 -28.24 -5.07 -1.82
CA VAL A 353 -29.45 -4.58 -1.16
C VAL A 353 -30.64 -4.69 -2.10
N ASP A 354 -31.77 -5.14 -1.56
CA ASP A 354 -33.04 -5.23 -2.28
C ASP A 354 -33.50 -3.82 -2.69
N PRO A 355 -33.80 -3.57 -3.99
CA PRO A 355 -34.30 -2.29 -4.48
C PRO A 355 -35.58 -1.81 -3.77
N ALA A 356 -36.38 -2.74 -3.22
CA ALA A 356 -37.58 -2.45 -2.46
C ALA A 356 -37.32 -2.00 -1.01
N SER A 357 -36.07 -1.98 -0.57
CA SER A 357 -35.69 -1.54 0.77
C SER A 357 -36.09 -0.08 1.00
N THR A 358 -36.53 0.24 2.21
CA THR A 358 -36.86 1.60 2.64
C THR A 358 -35.59 2.42 2.91
N PRO A 359 -35.67 3.76 2.93
CA PRO A 359 -34.53 4.60 3.34
C PRO A 359 -33.97 4.22 4.71
N ASP A 360 -34.82 3.92 5.69
CA ASP A 360 -34.41 3.55 7.04
C ASP A 360 -33.65 2.21 7.07
N GLU A 361 -34.13 1.21 6.32
CA GLU A 361 -33.42 -0.08 6.17
C GLU A 361 -32.04 0.13 5.54
N ARG A 362 -31.92 0.97 4.50
CA ARG A 362 -30.64 1.28 3.87
C ARG A 362 -29.68 2.01 4.81
N ASN A 363 -30.19 2.94 5.62
CA ASN A 363 -29.40 3.63 6.63
C ASN A 363 -28.90 2.66 7.71
N LEU A 364 -29.73 1.70 8.12
CA LEU A 364 -29.33 0.64 9.06
C LEU A 364 -28.26 -0.28 8.46
N ILE A 365 -28.33 -0.59 7.18
CA ILE A 365 -27.31 -1.38 6.46
C ILE A 365 -25.99 -0.58 6.39
N ALA A 366 -26.02 0.67 5.95
CA ALA A 366 -24.83 1.52 5.89
C ALA A 366 -24.17 1.65 7.28
N ALA A 367 -24.97 1.88 8.31
CA ALA A 367 -24.45 1.94 9.67
C ALA A 367 -23.95 0.60 10.19
N ALA A 368 -24.53 -0.53 9.75
CA ALA A 368 -23.99 -1.85 10.05
C ALA A 368 -22.61 -2.05 9.39
N ILE A 369 -22.44 -1.64 8.14
CA ILE A 369 -21.12 -1.68 7.48
C ILE A 369 -20.10 -0.88 8.30
N ARG A 370 -20.41 0.35 8.71
CA ARG A 370 -19.54 1.15 9.58
C ARG A 370 -19.27 0.50 10.94
N ARG A 371 -20.29 -0.09 11.57
CA ARG A 371 -20.16 -0.81 12.84
C ARG A 371 -19.30 -2.07 12.73
N SER A 372 -19.12 -2.63 11.55
CA SER A 372 -18.31 -3.83 11.38
C SER A 372 -16.82 -3.57 11.55
N TRP A 373 -16.38 -2.30 11.50
CA TRP A 373 -14.97 -1.89 11.49
C TRP A 373 -14.12 -2.57 10.41
N ALA A 374 -14.77 -3.29 9.49
CA ALA A 374 -14.09 -4.09 8.49
C ALA A 374 -13.51 -3.23 7.37
N GLY A 375 -14.00 -2.00 7.22
CA GLY A 375 -13.69 -1.12 6.10
C GLY A 375 -14.51 0.15 6.10
N VAL A 376 -14.39 0.91 5.01
CA VAL A 376 -15.16 2.14 4.76
C VAL A 376 -16.31 1.81 3.81
N ASP A 377 -17.51 2.31 4.11
CA ASP A 377 -18.64 2.22 3.20
C ASP A 377 -18.54 3.27 2.09
N GLY A 378 -18.57 2.82 0.85
CA GLY A 378 -18.83 3.68 -0.31
C GLY A 378 -20.30 4.10 -0.38
N PRO A 379 -20.64 5.06 -1.25
CA PRO A 379 -22.02 5.45 -1.47
C PRO A 379 -22.84 4.25 -1.99
N LEU A 380 -24.14 4.24 -1.68
CA LEU A 380 -25.06 3.27 -2.29
C LEU A 380 -25.09 3.49 -3.80
N VAL A 381 -24.77 2.45 -4.56
CA VAL A 381 -24.87 2.42 -6.01
C VAL A 381 -26.23 1.83 -6.39
N TRP A 382 -27.11 2.69 -6.93
CA TRP A 382 -28.49 2.35 -7.30
C TRP A 382 -28.91 2.88 -8.66
N ASP A 383 -28.15 3.82 -9.24
CA ASP A 383 -28.45 4.43 -10.54
C ASP A 383 -27.98 3.48 -11.66
N PRO A 384 -28.88 2.92 -12.49
CA PRO A 384 -28.51 2.01 -13.57
C PRO A 384 -27.66 2.66 -14.68
N ASP A 385 -27.64 4.00 -14.75
CA ASP A 385 -26.83 4.75 -15.71
C ASP A 385 -25.43 5.08 -15.19
N SER A 386 -25.15 4.81 -13.90
CA SER A 386 -23.82 4.99 -13.31
C SER A 386 -22.82 3.99 -13.90
N ALA A 387 -21.54 4.40 -13.99
CA ALA A 387 -20.48 3.53 -14.51
C ALA A 387 -20.31 2.31 -13.59
N GLU A 388 -20.32 2.53 -12.28
CA GLU A 388 -20.15 1.51 -11.26
C GLU A 388 -21.25 0.45 -11.32
N PHE A 389 -22.51 0.86 -11.52
CA PHE A 389 -23.62 -0.08 -11.67
C PHE A 389 -23.50 -0.90 -12.96
N ARG A 390 -23.15 -0.25 -14.08
CA ARG A 390 -22.94 -0.94 -15.36
C ARG A 390 -21.72 -1.87 -15.36
N ASP A 391 -20.64 -1.50 -14.68
CA ASP A 391 -19.44 -2.33 -14.57
C ASP A 391 -19.73 -3.62 -13.82
N VAL A 392 -20.49 -3.55 -12.73
CA VAL A 392 -20.83 -4.72 -11.91
C VAL A 392 -21.75 -5.70 -12.64
N TYR A 393 -22.74 -5.21 -13.39
CA TYR A 393 -23.73 -6.08 -14.04
C TYR A 393 -23.44 -6.39 -15.51
N CYS A 394 -22.67 -5.55 -16.19
CA CYS A 394 -22.54 -5.56 -17.64
C CYS A 394 -21.13 -5.20 -18.16
N ASP A 395 -20.10 -5.21 -17.32
CA ASP A 395 -18.72 -4.83 -17.71
C ASP A 395 -18.68 -3.49 -18.47
N GLY A 396 -19.50 -2.53 -18.04
CA GLY A 396 -19.62 -1.17 -18.62
C GLY A 396 -20.70 -1.02 -19.69
N GLY A 397 -21.25 -2.13 -20.19
CA GLY A 397 -22.31 -2.16 -21.18
C GLY A 397 -23.66 -1.62 -20.67
N VAL A 398 -24.51 -1.19 -21.62
CA VAL A 398 -25.86 -0.69 -21.30
C VAL A 398 -26.75 -1.83 -20.77
N ILE A 399 -27.38 -1.60 -19.63
CA ILE A 399 -28.33 -2.53 -19.01
C ILE A 399 -29.72 -2.31 -19.63
N PRO A 400 -30.39 -3.35 -20.16
CA PRO A 400 -31.76 -3.23 -20.64
C PRO A 400 -32.72 -2.79 -19.53
N ALA A 401 -33.63 -1.87 -19.81
CA ALA A 401 -34.55 -1.30 -18.82
C ALA A 401 -35.41 -2.37 -18.12
N GLU A 402 -35.76 -3.44 -18.83
CA GLU A 402 -36.51 -4.58 -18.30
C GLU A 402 -35.72 -5.41 -17.28
N ALA A 403 -34.38 -5.36 -17.30
CA ALA A 403 -33.53 -6.11 -16.38
C ALA A 403 -33.33 -5.37 -15.05
N VAL A 404 -33.33 -4.03 -15.07
CA VAL A 404 -33.01 -3.17 -13.91
C VAL A 404 -33.82 -3.52 -12.67
N ALA A 405 -35.12 -3.80 -12.81
CA ALA A 405 -35.99 -4.13 -11.68
C ALA A 405 -35.61 -5.43 -10.95
N GLY A 406 -34.84 -6.31 -11.59
CA GLY A 406 -34.36 -7.57 -11.01
C GLY A 406 -32.94 -7.49 -10.44
N LEU A 407 -32.26 -6.34 -10.53
CA LEU A 407 -30.87 -6.18 -10.09
C LEU A 407 -30.81 -5.47 -8.74
N PRO A 408 -30.10 -6.02 -7.74
CA PRO A 408 -29.97 -5.37 -6.45
C PRO A 408 -29.13 -4.09 -6.52
N TYR A 409 -29.41 -3.15 -5.62
CA TYR A 409 -28.47 -2.07 -5.33
C TYR A 409 -27.27 -2.63 -4.56
N PHE A 410 -26.19 -1.88 -4.42
CA PHE A 410 -25.08 -2.34 -3.59
C PHE A 410 -24.34 -1.19 -2.92
N PHE A 411 -23.83 -1.46 -1.73
CA PHE A 411 -22.73 -0.69 -1.15
C PHE A 411 -21.43 -1.36 -1.57
N GLU A 412 -20.49 -0.57 -2.07
CA GLU A 412 -19.12 -1.00 -2.17
C GLU A 412 -18.44 -0.78 -0.82
N VAL A 413 -17.71 -1.79 -0.35
CA VAL A 413 -17.01 -1.74 0.93
C VAL A 413 -15.55 -2.02 0.66
N GLU A 414 -14.71 -1.04 0.98
CA GLU A 414 -13.27 -1.20 0.94
C GLU A 414 -12.80 -1.63 2.31
N LEU A 415 -12.48 -2.92 2.42
CA LEU A 415 -12.00 -3.54 3.63
C LEU A 415 -10.62 -2.98 4.00
N ALA A 416 -10.38 -2.77 5.29
CA ALA A 416 -9.06 -2.37 5.79
C ALA A 416 -8.03 -3.48 5.53
N VAL A 417 -8.42 -4.73 5.75
CA VAL A 417 -7.67 -5.92 5.34
C VAL A 417 -8.59 -7.03 4.82
N PRO A 418 -8.11 -7.92 3.94
CA PRO A 418 -8.93 -9.01 3.41
C PRO A 418 -9.52 -9.94 4.49
N THR A 419 -8.84 -10.08 5.63
CA THR A 419 -9.29 -10.91 6.75
C THR A 419 -10.49 -10.36 7.51
N ASP A 420 -10.89 -9.10 7.26
CA ASP A 420 -12.04 -8.48 7.93
C ASP A 420 -13.39 -8.84 7.27
N TYR A 421 -13.36 -9.45 6.08
CA TYR A 421 -14.56 -9.86 5.36
C TYR A 421 -15.59 -10.67 6.20
N PRO A 422 -15.19 -11.66 7.01
CA PRO A 422 -16.14 -12.39 7.87
C PRO A 422 -16.85 -11.50 8.89
N ALA A 423 -16.18 -10.47 9.42
CA ALA A 423 -16.80 -9.53 10.37
C ALA A 423 -17.88 -8.69 9.67
N LEU A 424 -17.61 -8.20 8.45
CA LEU A 424 -18.60 -7.54 7.61
C LEU A 424 -19.81 -8.45 7.37
N VAL A 425 -19.58 -9.68 6.92
CA VAL A 425 -20.64 -10.66 6.65
C VAL A 425 -21.50 -10.89 7.89
N GLN A 426 -20.89 -11.12 9.05
CA GLN A 426 -21.61 -11.36 10.30
C GLN A 426 -22.47 -10.15 10.73
N GLU A 427 -21.98 -8.93 10.49
CA GLU A 427 -22.65 -7.69 10.90
C GLU A 427 -23.89 -7.37 10.06
N VAL A 428 -23.82 -7.61 8.74
CA VAL A 428 -24.89 -7.20 7.81
C VAL A 428 -25.83 -8.35 7.44
N THR A 429 -25.40 -9.61 7.59
CA THR A 429 -26.23 -10.76 7.26
C THR A 429 -27.44 -10.84 8.19
N GLY A 430 -28.63 -10.96 7.59
CA GLY A 430 -29.89 -11.04 8.33
C GLY A 430 -30.56 -9.69 8.58
N LEU A 431 -29.91 -8.57 8.24
CA LEU A 431 -30.57 -7.28 8.18
C LEU A 431 -31.62 -7.29 7.06
N ARG A 432 -32.77 -6.68 7.34
CA ARG A 432 -33.84 -6.53 6.36
C ARG A 432 -33.34 -5.67 5.19
N GLY A 433 -33.53 -6.17 3.97
CA GLY A 433 -33.06 -5.54 2.75
C GLY A 433 -31.71 -6.06 2.26
N VAL A 434 -30.90 -6.73 3.08
CA VAL A 434 -29.65 -7.35 2.60
C VAL A 434 -29.96 -8.65 1.86
N VAL A 435 -29.58 -8.70 0.58
CA VAL A 435 -29.73 -9.88 -0.28
C VAL A 435 -28.56 -10.84 -0.05
N THR A 436 -27.34 -10.33 -0.13
CA THR A 436 -26.12 -11.10 0.08
C THR A 436 -24.91 -10.17 0.24
N VAL A 437 -23.80 -10.73 0.72
CA VAL A 437 -22.50 -10.06 0.81
C VAL A 437 -21.52 -10.88 0.00
N ARG A 438 -20.71 -10.22 -0.83
CA ARG A 438 -19.73 -10.88 -1.69
C ARG A 438 -18.37 -10.21 -1.57
N GLN A 439 -17.32 -11.01 -1.45
CA GLN A 439 -15.97 -10.53 -1.68
C GLN A 439 -15.73 -10.51 -3.19
N GLU A 440 -15.19 -9.42 -3.69
CA GLU A 440 -14.97 -9.19 -5.11
C GLU A 440 -13.50 -9.45 -5.47
N ARG A 441 -13.19 -9.51 -6.76
CA ARG A 441 -11.78 -9.55 -7.20
C ARG A 441 -11.09 -8.23 -6.83
N PRO A 442 -9.76 -8.22 -6.59
CA PRO A 442 -9.02 -6.98 -6.47
C PRO A 442 -9.22 -6.12 -7.72
N ARG A 443 -9.27 -4.78 -7.55
CA ARG A 443 -9.24 -3.89 -8.70
C ARG A 443 -7.93 -4.10 -9.45
N GLU A 444 -8.03 -4.34 -10.76
CA GLU A 444 -6.87 -4.27 -11.65
C GLU A 444 -6.62 -2.78 -11.92
N ASP A 445 -5.85 -2.13 -11.04
CA ASP A 445 -5.44 -0.72 -11.20
C ASP A 445 -4.42 -0.53 -12.34
#